data_AF-A0A2V7JRC0-F1
#
_entry.id   AF-A0A2V7JRC0-F1
#
_cell.length_a   1.000
_cell.length_b   1.000
_cell.length_c   1.000
_cell.angle_alpha   90.00
_cell.angle_beta   90.00
_cell.angle_gamma   90.00
#
_symmetry.space_group_name_H-M   'P 1'
#
loop_
_entity.id
_entity.type
_entity.pdbx_description
1 polymer ?
#
loop_
_entity_poly.entity_id
_entity_poly.type
_entity_poly.pdbx_seq_one_letter_code
_entity_poly.pdbx_strand_id
1 'polypeptide(L)'
;RLAAVPDEGRTARYRCVVAYLETPLAKPQLVEATCEGRILREPRGTAGFGYDPLFFSTELGTTFGEAPLPAKHRVSHRGRAVRALVEVLVRRPK
;
A
#
# COMPACT_ATOMS: atom_id res chain seq x y z
N ARG A 1 -1.34 -11.45 -18.28
CA ARG A 1 -2.72 -10.95 -18.60
C ARG A 1 -3.70 -11.64 -17.64
N LEU A 2 -4.66 -10.91 -17.07
CA LEU A 2 -5.61 -11.47 -16.09
C LEU A 2 -6.97 -11.90 -16.70
N ALA A 3 -7.19 -11.75 -18.02
CA ALA A 3 -8.53 -11.93 -18.62
C ALA A 3 -9.18 -13.30 -18.30
N ALA A 4 -8.41 -14.39 -18.38
CA ALA A 4 -8.88 -15.75 -18.13
C ALA A 4 -8.76 -16.20 -16.66
N VAL A 5 -8.29 -15.34 -15.76
CA VAL A 5 -8.10 -15.70 -14.34
C VAL A 5 -9.45 -15.59 -13.60
N PRO A 6 -9.93 -16.68 -12.96
CA PRO A 6 -11.13 -16.67 -12.09
C PRO A 6 -10.98 -15.66 -10.96
N ASP A 7 -12.07 -15.12 -10.43
CA ASP A 7 -12.06 -14.01 -9.49
C ASP A 7 -11.24 -14.30 -8.22
N GLU A 8 -11.26 -15.54 -7.75
CA GLU A 8 -10.52 -16.05 -6.60
C GLU A 8 -9.00 -16.06 -6.86
N GLY A 9 -8.59 -16.24 -8.11
CA GLY A 9 -7.19 -16.26 -8.53
C GLY A 9 -6.59 -14.88 -8.80
N ARG A 10 -7.37 -13.80 -8.65
CA ARG A 10 -6.93 -12.42 -8.95
C ARG A 10 -6.29 -11.71 -7.76
N THR A 11 -5.74 -12.47 -6.81
CA THR A 11 -5.06 -11.92 -5.64
C THR A 11 -3.92 -11.00 -6.07
N ALA A 12 -3.77 -9.88 -5.38
CA ALA A 12 -2.70 -8.93 -5.61
C ALA A 12 -2.28 -8.25 -4.31
N ARG A 13 -1.11 -7.63 -4.32
CA ARG A 13 -0.67 -6.76 -3.23
C ARG A 13 -0.02 -5.51 -3.76
N TYR A 14 -0.27 -4.42 -3.06
CA TYR A 14 0.63 -3.29 -3.09
C TYR A 14 1.78 -3.51 -2.09
N ARG A 15 2.97 -3.01 -2.42
CA ARG A 15 4.18 -3.07 -1.59
C ARG A 15 4.84 -1.69 -1.54
N CYS A 16 5.23 -1.25 -0.35
CA CYS A 16 6.00 -0.03 -0.15
C CYS A 16 7.26 -0.38 0.64
N VAL A 17 8.42 -0.03 0.10
CA VAL A 17 9.69 -0.02 0.83
C VAL A 17 10.10 1.45 0.97
N VAL A 18 10.41 1.86 2.19
CA VAL A 18 10.94 3.20 2.49
C VAL A 18 12.36 3.05 2.99
N ALA A 19 13.28 3.77 2.35
CA ALA A 19 14.67 3.86 2.77
C ALA A 19 14.93 5.22 3.43
N TYR A 20 15.44 5.19 4.66
CA TYR A 20 15.89 6.38 5.37
C TYR A 20 17.41 6.33 5.54
N LEU A 21 18.07 7.42 5.16
CA LEU A 21 19.49 7.64 5.41
C LEU A 21 19.62 8.83 6.35
N GLU A 22 20.33 8.63 7.45
CA GLU A 22 20.63 9.69 8.43
C GLU A 22 21.70 10.65 7.89
N THR A 23 22.69 10.09 7.19
CA THR A 23 23.68 10.84 6.42
C THR A 23 23.85 10.16 5.06
N PRO A 24 24.40 10.85 4.04
CA PRO A 24 24.61 10.25 2.72
C PRO A 24 25.48 8.97 2.71
N LEU A 25 26.29 8.76 3.76
CA LEU A 25 27.17 7.59 3.92
C LEU A 25 26.61 6.53 4.88
N ALA A 26 25.50 6.81 5.57
CA ALA A 26 24.91 5.89 6.52
C ALA A 26 24.33 4.64 5.82
N LYS A 27 24.37 3.50 6.50
CA LYS A 27 23.62 2.32 6.06
C LYS A 27 22.12 2.65 6.06
N PRO A 28 21.38 2.37 4.96
CA PRO A 28 19.97 2.72 4.90
C PRO A 28 19.17 1.88 5.90
N GLN A 29 18.31 2.55 6.64
CA GLN A 29 17.25 1.90 7.39
C GLN A 29 16.08 1.66 6.45
N LEU A 30 15.74 0.39 6.24
CA LEU A 30 14.64 -0.02 5.37
C LEU A 30 13.45 -0.41 6.23
N VAL A 31 12.28 0.10 5.90
CA VAL A 31 11.01 -0.45 6.36
C VAL A 31 10.18 -0.86 5.16
N GLU A 32 9.40 -1.89 5.33
CA GLU A 32 8.55 -2.43 4.28
C GLU A 32 7.15 -2.71 4.82
N ALA A 33 6.14 -2.45 4.01
CA ALA A 33 4.80 -2.95 4.27
C ALA A 33 4.07 -3.33 2.98
N THR A 34 3.11 -4.23 3.12
CA THR A 34 2.19 -4.62 2.06
C THR A 34 0.74 -4.34 2.42
N CYS A 35 -0.10 -4.35 1.39
CA CYS A 35 -1.56 -4.35 1.52
C CYS A 35 -2.11 -5.35 0.51
N GLU A 36 -2.80 -6.37 1.01
CA GLU A 36 -3.39 -7.44 0.21
C GLU A 36 -4.75 -7.02 -0.34
N GLY A 37 -5.09 -7.57 -1.49
CA GLY A 37 -6.35 -7.31 -2.16
C GLY A 37 -6.52 -8.20 -3.38
N ARG A 38 -7.39 -7.77 -4.29
CA ARG A 38 -7.63 -8.44 -5.56
C ARG A 38 -7.84 -7.43 -6.67
N ILE A 39 -7.49 -7.80 -7.90
CA ILE A 39 -7.70 -6.96 -9.07
C ILE A 39 -9.12 -7.20 -9.58
N LEU A 40 -9.92 -6.15 -9.71
CA LEU A 40 -11.25 -6.22 -10.30
C LEU A 40 -11.18 -6.47 -11.82
N ARG A 41 -12.34 -6.78 -12.42
CA ARG A 41 -12.48 -6.87 -13.87
C ARG A 41 -12.61 -5.49 -14.51
N GLU A 42 -13.24 -4.56 -13.81
CA GLU A 42 -13.52 -3.19 -14.24
C GLU A 42 -13.13 -2.21 -13.13
N PRO A 43 -12.64 -1.00 -13.49
CA PRO A 43 -12.27 0.01 -12.52
C PRO A 43 -13.51 0.57 -11.80
N ARG A 44 -13.37 0.91 -10.52
CA ARG A 44 -14.38 1.61 -9.73
C ARG A 44 -13.76 2.77 -8.97
N GLY A 45 -14.45 3.91 -8.97
CA GLY A 45 -13.97 5.15 -8.39
C GLY A 45 -12.89 5.85 -9.21
N THR A 46 -12.65 7.12 -8.90
CA THR A 46 -11.75 8.01 -9.66
C THR A 46 -10.66 8.63 -8.79
N ALA A 47 -10.68 8.37 -7.48
CA ALA A 47 -9.68 8.87 -6.55
C ALA A 47 -8.36 8.09 -6.66
N GLY A 48 -7.31 8.63 -6.04
CA GLY A 48 -6.01 7.98 -6.04
C GLY A 48 -5.30 8.08 -7.39
N PHE A 49 -4.53 7.05 -7.75
CA PHE A 49 -3.70 7.01 -8.95
C PHE A 49 -3.37 5.56 -9.37
N GLY A 50 -2.89 5.39 -10.59
CA GLY A 50 -2.44 4.09 -11.10
C GLY A 50 -3.54 3.03 -11.05
N TYR A 51 -3.26 1.91 -10.38
CA TYR A 51 -4.20 0.77 -10.29
C TYR A 51 -5.26 0.91 -9.20
N ASP A 52 -5.33 2.05 -8.49
CA ASP A 52 -6.25 2.23 -7.38
C ASP A 52 -7.72 1.93 -7.73
N PRO A 53 -8.27 2.34 -8.90
CA PRO A 53 -9.62 1.97 -9.28
C PRO A 53 -9.83 0.47 -9.51
N LEU A 54 -8.77 -0.29 -9.80
CA LEU A 54 -8.84 -1.73 -10.03
C LEU A 54 -8.50 -2.56 -8.78
N PHE A 55 -7.79 -1.98 -7.82
CA PHE A 55 -7.36 -2.69 -6.62
C PHE A 55 -8.45 -2.66 -5.55
N PHE A 56 -9.11 -3.79 -5.34
CA PHE A 56 -10.07 -3.99 -4.27
C PHE A 56 -9.36 -4.39 -2.97
N SER A 57 -9.45 -3.53 -1.95
CA SER A 57 -8.90 -3.81 -0.63
C SER A 57 -9.87 -4.65 0.20
N THR A 58 -9.44 -5.83 0.62
CA THR A 58 -10.26 -6.71 1.47
C THR A 58 -10.52 -6.11 2.85
N GLU A 59 -9.62 -5.28 3.35
CA GLU A 59 -9.73 -4.62 4.66
C GLU A 59 -10.69 -3.42 4.65
N LEU A 60 -10.86 -2.75 3.51
CA LEU A 60 -11.84 -1.65 3.37
C LEU A 60 -13.16 -2.08 2.74
N GLY A 61 -13.20 -3.23 2.07
CA GLY A 61 -14.38 -3.68 1.32
C GLY A 61 -14.71 -2.85 0.07
N THR A 62 -13.76 -2.07 -0.44
CA THR A 62 -13.93 -1.16 -1.59
C THR A 62 -12.60 -0.98 -2.33
N THR A 63 -12.62 -0.38 -3.53
CA THR A 63 -11.37 -0.08 -4.24
C THR A 63 -10.64 1.09 -3.59
N PHE A 64 -9.34 1.19 -3.83
CA PHE A 64 -8.61 2.39 -3.45
C PHE A 64 -9.01 3.64 -4.26
N GLY A 65 -9.66 3.45 -5.41
CA GLY A 65 -10.26 4.54 -6.19
C GLY A 65 -11.60 5.05 -5.66
N GLU A 66 -12.30 4.25 -4.85
CA GLU A 66 -13.55 4.61 -4.17
C GLU A 66 -13.32 5.10 -2.73
N ALA A 67 -12.27 4.61 -2.07
CA ALA A 67 -12.01 4.87 -0.65
C ALA A 67 -11.68 6.35 -0.37
N PRO A 68 -12.27 6.96 0.68
CA PRO A 68 -11.80 8.24 1.20
C PRO A 68 -10.32 8.18 1.59
N LEU A 69 -9.60 9.27 1.31
CA LEU A 69 -8.15 9.34 1.55
C LEU A 69 -7.73 8.94 2.98
N PRO A 70 -8.42 9.39 4.06
CA PRO A 70 -8.06 8.98 5.43
C PRO A 70 -8.21 7.47 5.66
N ALA A 71 -9.26 6.85 5.13
CA ALA A 71 -9.48 5.41 5.24
C ALA A 71 -8.39 4.62 4.51
N LYS A 72 -8.01 5.07 3.29
CA LYS A 72 -6.91 4.50 2.53
C LYS A 72 -5.57 4.64 3.25
N HIS A 73 -5.25 5.80 3.82
CA HIS A 73 -3.99 6.01 4.57
C HIS A 73 -3.85 5.07 5.77
N ARG A 74 -4.96 4.73 6.42
CA ARG A 74 -4.94 3.77 7.54
C ARG A 74 -4.51 2.37 7.11
N VAL A 75 -4.92 1.88 5.94
CA VAL A 75 -4.68 0.46 5.56
C VAL A 75 -3.61 0.27 4.48
N SER A 76 -3.32 1.31 3.70
CA SER A 76 -2.45 1.19 2.53
C SER A 76 -1.01 0.80 2.91
N HIS A 77 -0.37 0.04 2.02
CA HIS A 77 1.06 -0.27 2.06
C HIS A 77 1.94 0.94 2.39
N ARG A 78 1.71 2.10 1.74
CA ARG A 78 2.46 3.34 2.01
C ARG A 78 2.19 3.88 3.41
N GLY A 79 0.92 3.98 3.81
CA GLY A 79 0.56 4.46 5.15
C GLY A 79 1.15 3.58 6.26
N ARG A 80 1.14 2.26 6.07
CA ARG A 80 1.78 1.29 6.97
C ARG A 80 3.29 1.47 7.02
N ALA A 81 3.96 1.54 5.87
CA ALA A 81 5.42 1.71 5.81
C ALA A 81 5.88 3.02 6.46
N VAL A 82 5.15 4.13 6.24
CA VAL A 82 5.47 5.41 6.89
C VAL A 82 5.30 5.33 8.40
N ARG A 83 4.21 4.73 8.91
CA ARG A 83 4.06 4.52 10.36
C ARG A 83 5.16 3.66 10.95
N ALA A 84 5.53 2.58 10.27
CA ALA A 84 6.66 1.74 10.67
C ALA A 84 7.97 2.55 10.71
N LEU A 85 8.21 3.44 9.73
CA LEU A 85 9.38 4.33 9.77
C LEU A 85 9.33 5.25 11.00
N VAL A 86 8.20 5.90 11.27
CA VAL A 86 8.04 6.79 12.43
C VAL A 86 8.32 6.05 13.73
N GLU A 87 7.81 4.83 13.91
CA GLU A 87 8.09 4.01 15.08
C GLU A 87 9.58 3.75 15.27
N VAL A 88 10.30 3.42 14.19
CA VAL A 88 11.75 3.23 14.29
C VAL A 88 12.46 4.53 14.62
N LEU A 89 12.08 5.65 14.02
CA LEU A 89 12.72 6.95 14.28
C LEU A 89 12.49 7.46 15.71
N VAL A 90 11.29 7.25 16.28
CA VAL A 90 10.95 7.68 17.64
C VAL A 90 11.64 6.83 18.71
N ARG A 91 11.91 5.55 18.42
CA ARG A 91 12.57 4.63 19.36
C ARG A 91 14.10 4.72 19.32
N ARG A 92 14.68 5.53 18.43
CA ARG A 92 16.13 5.69 18.36
C ARG A 92 16.64 6.39 19.63
N PRO A 93 17.66 5.84 20.30
CA PRO A 93 18.39 6.61 21.31
C PRO A 93 19.01 7.84 20.65
N LYS A 94 19.07 8.95 21.40
CA LYS A 94 19.79 10.16 20.99
C LYS A 94 21.29 9.90 20.90
#